data_AF-A0A814FK44-F1
#
_entry.id   AF-A0A814FK44-F1
#
_cell.length_a   1.000
_cell.length_b   1.000
_cell.length_c   1.000
_cell.angle_alpha   90.00
_cell.angle_beta   90.00
_cell.angle_gamma   90.00
#
_symmetry.space_group_name_H-M   'P 1'
#
loop_
_entity.id
_entity.type
_entity.pdbx_description
1 polymer ?
#
loop_
_entity_poly.entity_id
_entity_poly.type
_entity_poly.pdbx_seq_one_letter_code
_entity_poly.pdbx_strand_id
1 'polypeptide(L)'
;MSTVHAVRKGMNRILDGIMQYRQALRPTLLEEFKKVAMGPSPEGLLLTCVDSRVVASRLTQAVPGQLFFVRNPGNLVPPYDYFEKNNIVGGECAALELACSRNNVPVITVFGHSDCKAMNLLYRIRNEISIPSKNPLDQWLKVHAKGTVEQFQKLESSSDFKRKLVFASAQHHEDDFEAYIDPNNEYKPSDKLSQNLSKSVSHNATNTEIWQVLISYSIM
;
A
#
# COMPACT_ATOMS: atom_id res chain seq x y z
N MET A 1 -27.16 6.16 -15.01
CA MET A 1 -27.77 5.28 -13.99
C MET A 1 -28.18 6.13 -12.80
N SER A 2 -29.40 5.99 -12.27
CA SER A 2 -29.81 6.76 -11.09
C SER A 2 -29.02 6.34 -9.85
N THR A 3 -28.73 7.26 -8.95
CA THR A 3 -27.99 7.02 -7.69
C THR A 3 -28.61 5.87 -6.88
N VAL A 4 -29.94 5.77 -6.86
CA VAL A 4 -30.71 4.70 -6.20
C VAL A 4 -30.38 3.32 -6.77
N HIS A 5 -30.27 3.19 -8.10
CA HIS A 5 -29.94 1.92 -8.74
C HIS A 5 -28.50 1.48 -8.40
N ALA A 6 -27.55 2.41 -8.38
CA ALA A 6 -26.16 2.12 -8.02
C ALA A 6 -26.03 1.67 -6.56
N VAL A 7 -26.72 2.35 -5.63
CA VAL A 7 -26.75 1.96 -4.20
C VAL A 7 -27.31 0.55 -4.03
N ARG A 8 -28.46 0.26 -4.66
CA ARG A 8 -29.10 -1.07 -4.57
C ARG A 8 -28.19 -2.17 -5.11
N LYS A 9 -27.54 -1.93 -6.25
CA LYS A 9 -26.59 -2.89 -6.85
C LYS A 9 -25.40 -3.18 -5.92
N GLY A 10 -24.79 -2.13 -5.35
CA GLY A 10 -23.66 -2.28 -4.43
C GLY A 10 -24.03 -3.04 -3.16
N MET A 11 -25.16 -2.68 -2.54
CA MET A 11 -25.66 -3.33 -1.34
C MET A 11 -25.95 -4.82 -1.57
N ASN A 12 -26.67 -5.14 -2.66
CA ASN A 12 -26.95 -6.53 -3.01
C ASN A 12 -25.67 -7.33 -3.20
N ARG A 13 -24.67 -6.79 -3.91
CA ARG A 13 -23.40 -7.50 -4.13
C ARG A 13 -22.67 -7.81 -2.82
N ILE A 14 -22.68 -6.89 -1.86
CA ILE A 14 -22.07 -7.10 -0.53
C ILE A 14 -22.82 -8.21 0.22
N LEU A 15 -24.16 -8.15 0.25
CA LEU A 15 -24.99 -9.14 0.93
C LEU A 15 -24.83 -10.53 0.31
N ASP A 16 -24.85 -10.62 -1.02
CA ASP A 16 -24.62 -11.87 -1.76
C ASP A 16 -23.25 -12.49 -1.42
N GLY A 17 -22.21 -11.66 -1.34
CA GLY A 17 -20.87 -12.11 -0.94
C GLY A 17 -20.82 -12.66 0.49
N ILE A 18 -21.51 -12.01 1.43
CA ILE A 18 -21.63 -12.48 2.81
C ILE A 18 -22.39 -13.81 2.87
N MET A 19 -23.48 -13.94 2.11
CA MET A 19 -24.25 -15.18 2.03
C MET A 19 -23.42 -16.31 1.43
N GLN A 20 -22.69 -16.06 0.34
CA GLN A 20 -21.79 -17.03 -0.27
C GLN A 20 -20.69 -17.48 0.70
N TYR A 21 -20.07 -16.55 1.42
CA TYR A 21 -19.10 -16.88 2.46
C TYR A 21 -19.71 -17.82 3.50
N ARG A 22 -20.89 -17.48 4.04
CA ARG A 22 -21.57 -18.28 5.08
C ARG A 22 -21.93 -19.68 4.63
N GLN A 23 -22.37 -19.84 3.38
CA GLN A 23 -22.87 -21.10 2.85
C GLN A 23 -21.76 -22.01 2.32
N ALA A 24 -20.77 -21.44 1.62
CA ALA A 24 -19.80 -22.24 0.86
C ALA A 24 -18.38 -22.22 1.45
N LEU A 25 -17.92 -21.10 2.02
CA LEU A 25 -16.52 -20.92 2.41
C LEU A 25 -16.27 -21.09 3.91
N ARG A 26 -17.28 -20.81 4.74
CA ARG A 26 -17.17 -20.83 6.20
C ARG A 26 -16.66 -22.17 6.75
N PRO A 27 -17.13 -23.37 6.32
CA PRO A 27 -16.66 -24.62 6.90
C PRO A 27 -15.15 -24.81 6.74
N THR A 28 -14.61 -24.51 5.55
CA THR A 28 -13.17 -24.59 5.27
C THR A 28 -12.38 -23.55 6.06
N LEU A 29 -12.84 -22.30 6.07
CA LEU A 29 -12.16 -21.21 6.79
C LEU A 29 -12.21 -21.38 8.31
N LEU A 30 -13.23 -22.05 8.85
CA LEU A 30 -13.32 -22.32 10.28
C LEU A 30 -12.16 -23.18 10.79
N GLU A 31 -11.71 -24.15 9.99
CA GLU A 31 -10.54 -24.96 10.37
C GLU A 31 -9.27 -24.12 10.40
N GLU A 32 -9.08 -23.20 9.46
CA GLU A 32 -7.97 -22.25 9.50
C GLU A 32 -8.07 -21.29 10.71
N PHE A 33 -9.27 -20.79 11.02
CA PHE A 33 -9.47 -19.94 12.19
C PHE A 33 -9.19 -20.68 13.50
N LYS A 34 -9.54 -21.96 13.62
CA LYS A 34 -9.23 -22.76 14.80
C LYS A 34 -7.72 -22.88 15.03
N LYS A 35 -6.92 -23.03 13.97
CA LYS A 35 -5.45 -23.10 14.08
C LYS A 35 -4.87 -21.83 14.71
N VAL A 36 -5.42 -20.66 14.37
CA VAL A 36 -4.92 -19.37 14.84
C VAL A 36 -5.65 -18.83 16.08
N ALA A 37 -6.76 -19.43 16.50
CA ALA A 37 -7.58 -18.96 17.62
C ALA A 37 -6.83 -18.95 18.97
N MET A 38 -5.86 -19.85 19.16
CA MET A 38 -5.07 -19.93 20.40
C MET A 38 -3.81 -19.06 20.39
N GLY A 39 -3.49 -18.41 19.26
CA GLY A 39 -2.30 -17.59 19.11
C GLY A 39 -1.84 -17.57 17.64
N PRO A 40 -2.19 -16.54 16.86
CA PRO A 40 -1.62 -16.40 15.53
C PRO A 40 -0.12 -16.14 15.61
N SER A 41 0.64 -16.65 14.64
CA SER A 41 2.07 -16.32 14.46
C SER A 41 2.22 -15.58 13.12
N PRO A 42 1.98 -14.26 13.09
CA PRO A 42 2.05 -13.49 11.87
C PRO A 42 3.50 -13.43 11.35
N GLU A 43 3.66 -13.70 10.07
CA GLU A 43 4.94 -13.72 9.35
C GLU A 43 5.35 -12.33 8.84
N GLY A 44 4.41 -11.38 8.81
CA GLY A 44 4.69 -10.05 8.29
C GLY A 44 3.53 -9.07 8.35
N LEU A 45 3.82 -7.83 7.98
CA LEU A 45 2.85 -6.78 7.71
C LEU A 45 2.91 -6.39 6.25
N LEU A 46 1.76 -6.33 5.59
CA LEU A 46 1.61 -5.86 4.22
C LEU A 46 0.79 -4.56 4.19
N LEU A 47 1.42 -3.47 3.77
CA LEU A 47 0.79 -2.17 3.60
C LEU A 47 0.49 -1.93 2.12
N THR A 48 -0.79 -1.73 1.78
CA THR A 48 -1.24 -1.58 0.39
C THR A 48 -2.13 -0.36 0.19
N CYS A 49 -2.44 -0.03 -1.06
CA CYS A 49 -3.41 1.02 -1.35
C CYS A 49 -4.86 0.54 -1.09
N VAL A 50 -5.76 1.45 -0.72
CA VAL A 50 -7.22 1.20 -0.64
C VAL A 50 -7.89 1.01 -2.00
N ASP A 51 -7.15 1.10 -3.10
CA ASP A 51 -7.68 0.91 -4.45
C ASP A 51 -8.45 -0.41 -4.56
N SER A 52 -9.66 -0.35 -5.14
CA SER A 52 -10.57 -1.48 -5.25
C SER A 52 -10.04 -2.61 -6.14
N ARG A 53 -9.02 -2.34 -6.97
CA ARG A 53 -8.35 -3.34 -7.82
C ARG A 53 -7.35 -4.17 -7.03
N VAL A 54 -6.84 -3.66 -5.91
CA VAL A 54 -5.83 -4.34 -5.08
C VAL A 54 -6.53 -5.31 -4.13
N VAL A 55 -6.28 -6.60 -4.34
CA VAL A 55 -6.80 -7.70 -3.50
C VAL A 55 -5.63 -8.38 -2.80
N ALA A 56 -5.07 -7.69 -1.80
CA ALA A 56 -3.80 -8.02 -1.15
C ALA A 56 -3.71 -9.49 -0.68
N SER A 57 -4.74 -10.00 0.00
CA SER A 57 -4.77 -11.40 0.47
C SER A 57 -4.74 -12.42 -0.66
N ARG A 58 -5.31 -12.10 -1.83
CA ARG A 58 -5.26 -12.98 -3.01
C ARG A 58 -3.91 -12.90 -3.72
N LEU A 59 -3.28 -11.73 -3.76
CA LEU A 59 -1.96 -11.56 -4.38
C LEU A 59 -0.89 -12.34 -3.62
N THR A 60 -0.96 -12.35 -2.29
CA THR A 60 0.01 -13.08 -1.45
C THR A 60 -0.39 -14.51 -1.11
N GLN A 61 -1.58 -14.97 -1.54
CA GLN A 61 -2.17 -16.25 -1.15
C GLN A 61 -2.21 -16.44 0.39
N ALA A 62 -2.29 -15.34 1.13
CA ALA A 62 -2.18 -15.39 2.58
C ALA A 62 -3.40 -16.04 3.22
N VAL A 63 -3.15 -16.89 4.21
CA VAL A 63 -4.18 -17.55 5.02
C VAL A 63 -4.46 -16.75 6.30
N PRO A 64 -5.59 -16.98 6.99
CA PRO A 64 -5.90 -16.31 8.24
C PRO A 64 -4.76 -16.39 9.25
N GLY A 65 -4.41 -15.26 9.88
CA GLY A 65 -3.36 -15.15 10.89
C GLY A 65 -1.93 -15.06 10.36
N GLN A 66 -1.70 -15.23 9.05
CA GLN A 66 -0.36 -15.18 8.46
C GLN A 66 0.19 -13.75 8.31
N LEU A 67 -0.63 -12.79 7.90
CA LEU A 67 -0.19 -11.41 7.65
C LEU A 67 -1.11 -10.39 8.31
N PHE A 68 -0.53 -9.31 8.83
CA PHE A 68 -1.26 -8.07 9.08
C PHE A 68 -1.46 -7.32 7.76
N PHE A 69 -2.68 -6.83 7.52
CA PHE A 69 -2.99 -6.00 6.35
C PHE A 69 -3.28 -4.57 6.81
N VAL A 70 -2.52 -3.62 6.29
CA VAL A 70 -2.78 -2.19 6.42
C VAL A 70 -3.12 -1.63 5.04
N ARG A 71 -4.18 -0.83 4.95
CA ARG A 71 -4.61 -0.24 3.67
C ARG A 71 -4.91 1.24 3.84
N ASN A 72 -4.28 2.08 3.02
CA ASN A 72 -4.56 3.53 3.00
C ASN A 72 -4.46 4.12 1.59
N PRO A 73 -4.89 5.38 1.36
CA PRO A 73 -4.73 6.04 0.08
C PRO A 73 -3.25 6.22 -0.28
N GLY A 74 -2.80 5.48 -1.30
CA GLY A 74 -1.45 5.61 -1.82
C GLY A 74 -0.38 4.83 -1.07
N ASN A 75 -0.77 3.84 -0.25
CA ASN A 75 0.17 2.96 0.46
C ASN A 75 1.28 3.74 1.20
N LEU A 76 0.92 4.85 1.83
CA LEU A 76 1.84 5.74 2.52
C LEU A 76 2.16 5.19 3.91
N VAL A 77 3.42 5.32 4.31
CA VAL A 77 3.88 5.07 5.68
C VAL A 77 4.11 6.43 6.34
N PRO A 78 3.21 6.94 7.21
CA PRO A 78 3.45 8.19 7.91
C PRO A 78 4.79 8.17 8.67
N PRO A 79 5.61 9.24 8.58
CA PRO A 79 6.84 9.30 9.35
C PRO A 79 6.53 9.40 10.85
N TYR A 80 7.37 8.77 11.68
CA TYR A 80 7.14 8.67 13.13
C TYR A 80 7.19 10.04 13.82
N ASP A 81 7.99 10.97 13.31
CA ASP A 81 8.13 12.32 13.84
C ASP A 81 6.81 13.12 13.81
N TYR A 82 5.88 12.75 12.92
CA TYR A 82 4.55 13.34 12.89
C TYR A 82 3.74 13.01 14.15
N PHE A 83 3.84 11.77 14.62
CA PHE A 83 3.25 11.35 15.90
C PHE A 83 3.95 12.04 17.06
N GLU A 84 5.29 12.00 17.10
CA GLU A 84 6.07 12.59 18.20
C GLU A 84 5.79 14.09 18.39
N LYS A 85 5.74 14.85 17.30
CA LYS A 85 5.59 16.32 17.36
C LYS A 85 4.15 16.78 17.58
N ASN A 86 3.16 16.02 17.10
CA ASN A 86 1.77 16.49 17.06
C ASN A 86 0.82 15.66 17.92
N ASN A 87 1.29 14.53 18.48
CA ASN A 87 0.47 13.53 19.17
C ASN A 87 -0.74 13.05 18.33
N ILE A 88 -0.57 13.00 17.01
CA ILE A 88 -1.60 12.53 16.06
C ILE A 88 -1.29 11.08 15.72
N VAL A 89 -2.20 10.18 16.07
CA VAL A 89 -2.08 8.74 15.81
C VAL A 89 -2.93 8.34 14.61
N GLY A 90 -2.27 7.88 13.55
CA GLY A 90 -2.91 7.21 12.41
C GLY A 90 -3.05 5.70 12.63
N GLY A 91 -3.96 5.06 11.89
CA GLY A 91 -4.14 3.60 11.95
C GLY A 91 -2.89 2.83 11.51
N GLU A 92 -2.07 3.42 10.64
CA GLU A 92 -0.81 2.89 10.16
C GLU A 92 0.23 2.77 11.27
N CYS A 93 0.41 3.84 12.05
CA CYS A 93 1.37 3.87 13.15
C CYS A 93 0.99 2.84 14.22
N ALA A 94 -0.29 2.80 14.59
CA ALA A 94 -0.80 1.82 15.56
C ALA A 94 -0.66 0.37 15.05
N ALA A 95 -0.93 0.13 13.76
CA ALA A 95 -0.76 -1.18 13.16
C ALA A 95 0.71 -1.62 13.07
N LEU A 96 1.62 -0.69 12.75
CA LEU A 96 3.05 -0.94 12.77
C LEU A 96 3.55 -1.24 14.18
N GLU A 97 3.12 -0.52 15.21
CA GLU A 97 3.47 -0.85 16.61
C GLU A 97 2.94 -2.24 17.00
N LEU A 98 1.69 -2.54 16.65
CA LEU A 98 1.10 -3.85 16.93
C LEU A 98 1.89 -4.98 16.25
N ALA A 99 2.22 -4.84 14.97
CA ALA A 99 2.92 -5.88 14.23
C ALA A 99 4.38 -6.01 14.68
N CYS A 100 5.11 -4.90 14.71
CA CYS A 100 6.54 -4.88 14.98
C CYS A 100 6.85 -5.08 16.47
N SER A 101 6.28 -4.25 17.34
CA SER A 101 6.67 -4.21 18.75
C SER A 101 5.89 -5.21 19.62
N ARG A 102 4.65 -5.55 19.25
CA ARG A 102 3.83 -6.49 20.04
C ARG A 102 3.85 -7.92 19.50
N ASN A 103 4.06 -8.10 18.20
CA ASN A 103 4.06 -9.41 17.56
C ASN A 103 5.40 -9.81 16.91
N ASN A 104 6.42 -8.93 16.97
CA ASN A 104 7.77 -9.19 16.44
C ASN A 104 7.77 -9.70 15.00
N VAL A 105 6.91 -9.15 14.13
CA VAL A 105 6.89 -9.61 12.74
C VAL A 105 8.24 -9.34 12.07
N PRO A 106 8.81 -10.30 11.33
CA PRO A 106 10.15 -10.16 10.77
C PRO A 106 10.19 -9.28 9.51
N VAL A 107 9.05 -9.14 8.82
CA VAL A 107 8.98 -8.50 7.50
C VAL A 107 7.86 -7.46 7.44
N ILE A 108 8.19 -6.30 6.89
CA ILE A 108 7.22 -5.27 6.49
C ILE A 108 7.34 -5.09 4.98
N THR A 109 6.22 -5.21 4.28
CA THR A 109 6.17 -5.03 2.83
C THR A 109 5.24 -3.88 2.50
N VAL A 110 5.73 -2.92 1.71
CA VAL A 110 4.89 -1.87 1.12
C VAL A 110 4.62 -2.26 -0.33
N PHE A 111 3.33 -2.30 -0.69
CA PHE A 111 2.85 -2.77 -1.98
C PHE A 111 2.18 -1.62 -2.72
N GLY A 112 2.88 -1.14 -3.73
CA GLY A 112 2.41 -0.16 -4.67
C GLY A 112 1.58 -0.82 -5.75
N HIS A 113 0.89 0.01 -6.52
CA HIS A 113 0.22 -0.46 -7.71
C HIS A 113 0.20 0.64 -8.75
N SER A 114 0.04 0.19 -9.97
CA SER A 114 -0.09 1.05 -11.13
C SER A 114 -1.36 1.88 -11.15
N ASP A 115 -1.30 3.06 -11.79
CA ASP A 115 -2.43 3.99 -11.91
C ASP A 115 -3.07 4.27 -10.54
N CYS A 116 -2.21 4.52 -9.54
CA CYS A 116 -2.67 4.83 -8.20
C CYS A 116 -3.32 6.22 -8.17
N LYS A 117 -4.63 6.27 -7.96
CA LYS A 117 -5.40 7.53 -7.92
C LYS A 117 -4.85 8.54 -6.91
N ALA A 118 -4.38 8.04 -5.77
CA ALA A 118 -3.77 8.87 -4.73
C ALA A 118 -2.43 9.46 -5.19
N MET A 119 -1.61 8.68 -5.90
CA MET A 119 -0.33 9.15 -6.43
C MET A 119 -0.50 10.07 -7.65
N ASN A 120 -1.49 9.80 -8.51
CA ASN A 120 -1.86 10.69 -9.61
C ASN A 120 -2.32 12.07 -9.08
N LEU A 121 -3.07 12.08 -7.98
CA LEU A 121 -3.45 13.32 -7.30
C LEU A 121 -2.22 14.00 -6.68
N LEU A 122 -1.39 13.26 -5.93
CA LEU A 122 -0.16 13.76 -5.34
C LEU A 122 0.73 14.44 -6.38
N TYR A 123 0.92 13.79 -7.53
CA TYR A 123 1.68 14.34 -8.65
C TYR A 123 1.12 15.69 -9.10
N ARG A 124 -0.20 15.81 -9.28
CA ARG A 124 -0.83 17.08 -9.68
C ARG A 124 -0.64 18.20 -8.64
N ILE A 125 -0.71 17.88 -7.35
CA ILE A 125 -0.61 18.86 -6.25
C ILE A 125 0.81 19.03 -5.69
N ARG A 126 1.83 18.39 -6.30
CA ARG A 126 3.20 18.30 -5.75
C ARG A 126 3.85 19.67 -5.49
N ASN A 127 3.53 20.66 -6.32
CA ASN A 127 4.06 22.03 -6.17
C ASN A 127 3.39 22.81 -5.02
N GLU A 128 2.29 22.29 -4.48
CA GLU A 128 1.51 22.89 -3.40
C GLU A 128 1.59 22.04 -2.11
N ILE A 129 2.57 21.14 -2.00
CA ILE A 129 2.68 20.17 -0.90
C ILE A 129 2.73 20.84 0.47
N SER A 130 3.34 22.03 0.56
CA SER A 130 3.47 22.81 1.79
C SER A 130 2.22 23.62 2.15
N ILE A 131 1.21 23.65 1.28
CA ILE A 131 -0.02 24.46 1.47
C ILE A 131 -1.12 23.57 2.05
N PRO A 132 -1.64 23.83 3.27
CA PRO A 132 -2.71 23.03 3.85
C PRO A 132 -3.96 22.93 2.97
N SER A 133 -4.64 21.78 2.99
CA SER A 133 -5.92 21.57 2.28
C SER A 133 -7.06 21.28 3.25
N LYS A 134 -8.27 21.69 2.87
CA LYS A 134 -9.51 21.33 3.57
C LYS A 134 -10.07 19.98 3.10
N ASN A 135 -9.58 19.45 1.98
CA ASN A 135 -9.97 18.14 1.48
C ASN A 135 -9.17 17.06 2.23
N PRO A 136 -9.83 16.06 2.85
CA PRO A 136 -9.12 15.05 3.66
C PRO A 136 -8.06 14.26 2.89
N LEU A 137 -8.33 13.89 1.64
CA LEU A 137 -7.37 13.15 0.81
C LEU A 137 -6.16 14.03 0.43
N ASP A 138 -6.39 15.26 0.01
CA ASP A 138 -5.29 16.19 -0.30
C ASP A 138 -4.45 16.42 0.95
N GLN A 139 -5.08 16.65 2.10
CA GLN A 139 -4.39 16.88 3.36
C GLN A 139 -3.57 15.64 3.78
N TRP A 140 -4.15 14.44 3.67
CA TRP A 140 -3.46 13.17 3.89
C TRP A 140 -2.17 13.08 3.04
N LEU A 141 -2.28 13.35 1.74
CA LEU A 141 -1.16 13.32 0.81
C LEU A 141 -0.12 14.39 1.12
N LYS A 142 -0.55 15.63 1.39
CA LYS A 142 0.35 16.76 1.68
C LYS A 142 1.13 16.56 2.97
N VAL A 143 0.51 15.99 3.99
CA VAL A 143 1.15 15.71 5.28
C VAL A 143 2.09 14.51 5.18
N HIS A 144 1.65 13.40 4.58
CA HIS A 144 2.36 12.13 4.70
C HIS A 144 3.23 11.76 3.50
N ALA A 145 3.14 12.46 2.37
CA ALA A 145 3.91 12.18 1.17
C ALA A 145 4.96 13.25 0.84
N LYS A 146 5.27 14.16 1.78
CA LYS A 146 6.28 15.21 1.55
C LYS A 146 7.64 14.63 1.15
N GLY A 147 8.16 13.67 1.92
CA GLY A 147 9.43 12.99 1.58
C GLY A 147 9.36 12.24 0.24
N THR A 148 8.18 11.68 -0.08
CA THR A 148 7.90 11.04 -1.38
C THR A 148 8.04 12.03 -2.54
N VAL A 149 7.52 13.26 -2.40
CA VAL A 149 7.64 14.31 -3.43
C VAL A 149 9.06 14.84 -3.55
N GLU A 150 9.73 15.11 -2.42
CA GLU A 150 11.10 15.64 -2.41
C GLU A 150 12.06 14.72 -3.17
N GLN A 151 11.92 13.41 -2.96
CA GLN A 151 12.77 12.45 -3.63
C GLN A 151 12.38 12.24 -5.10
N PHE A 152 11.09 12.34 -5.44
CA PHE A 152 10.69 12.36 -6.84
C PHE A 152 11.27 13.56 -7.58
N GLN A 153 11.27 14.74 -6.98
CA GLN A 153 11.87 15.92 -7.60
C GLN A 153 13.38 15.75 -7.81
N LYS A 154 14.08 15.08 -6.88
CA LYS A 154 15.49 14.69 -7.04
C LYS A 154 15.67 13.70 -8.20
N LEU A 155 14.82 12.69 -8.30
CA LEU A 155 14.84 11.72 -9.40
C LEU A 155 14.51 12.39 -10.75
N GLU A 156 13.48 13.23 -10.81
CA GLU A 156 13.06 13.99 -11.99
C GLU A 156 14.16 14.91 -12.51
N SER A 157 14.95 15.50 -11.61
CA SER A 157 16.10 16.34 -11.96
C SER A 157 17.36 15.54 -12.34
N SER A 158 17.35 14.22 -12.16
CA SER A 158 18.48 13.34 -12.45
C SER A 158 18.46 12.85 -13.89
N SER A 159 19.64 12.51 -14.44
CA SER A 159 19.74 11.85 -15.76
C SER A 159 19.22 10.39 -15.77
N ASP A 160 18.80 9.88 -14.62
CA ASP A 160 18.28 8.52 -14.42
C ASP A 160 16.75 8.45 -14.48
N PHE A 161 16.05 9.59 -14.60
CA PHE A 161 14.57 9.63 -14.58
C PHE A 161 13.90 8.77 -15.67
N LYS A 162 14.55 8.66 -16.84
CA LYS A 162 14.08 7.83 -17.95
C LYS A 162 14.62 6.39 -17.91
N ARG A 163 15.47 6.06 -16.93
CA ARG A 163 16.04 4.73 -16.80
C ARG A 163 15.18 3.87 -15.88
N LYS A 164 15.36 2.56 -16.05
CA LYS A 164 14.82 1.52 -15.19
C LYS A 164 15.26 1.75 -13.73
N LEU A 165 14.28 1.82 -12.83
CA LEU A 165 14.51 1.77 -11.39
C LEU A 165 14.64 0.30 -10.98
N VAL A 166 15.73 -0.05 -10.31
CA VAL A 166 15.93 -1.39 -9.74
C VAL A 166 15.69 -1.32 -8.24
N PHE A 167 14.80 -2.17 -7.75
CA PHE A 167 14.55 -2.33 -6.34
C PHE A 167 15.17 -3.62 -5.87
N ALA A 168 16.22 -3.46 -5.06
CA ALA A 168 16.85 -4.59 -4.41
C ALA A 168 15.86 -5.27 -3.46
N SER A 169 15.72 -6.59 -3.62
CA SER A 169 15.05 -7.43 -2.63
C SER A 169 15.90 -7.50 -1.37
N ALA A 170 15.25 -7.58 -0.21
CA ALA A 170 15.94 -7.73 1.06
C ALA A 170 16.53 -9.13 1.27
N GLN A 171 16.18 -10.12 0.44
CA GLN A 171 16.55 -11.53 0.63
C GLN A 171 17.49 -12.05 -0.47
N HIS A 172 17.13 -11.90 -1.75
CA HIS A 172 17.93 -12.43 -2.86
C HIS A 172 17.95 -11.47 -4.05
N HIS A 173 19.12 -11.24 -4.66
CA HIS A 173 19.27 -10.38 -5.83
C HIS A 173 18.48 -10.86 -7.07
N GLU A 174 18.14 -12.16 -7.13
CA GLU A 174 17.29 -12.73 -8.19
C GLU A 174 15.82 -12.25 -8.09
N ASP A 175 15.42 -11.76 -6.91
CA ASP A 175 14.10 -11.18 -6.66
C ASP A 175 14.10 -9.64 -6.82
N ASP A 176 15.19 -9.06 -7.31
CA ASP A 176 15.23 -7.63 -7.63
C ASP A 176 14.18 -7.33 -8.69
N PHE A 177 13.28 -6.39 -8.40
CA PHE A 177 12.22 -6.05 -9.32
C PHE A 177 12.44 -4.67 -9.92
N GLU A 178 11.94 -4.52 -11.13
CA GLU A 178 12.15 -3.35 -11.95
C GLU A 178 10.88 -2.50 -11.97
N ALA A 179 11.03 -1.19 -11.87
CA ALA A 179 9.99 -0.27 -12.28
C ALA A 179 10.48 0.72 -13.32
N TYR A 180 9.50 1.23 -14.05
CA TYR A 180 9.68 2.16 -15.13
C TYR A 180 8.82 3.38 -14.83
N ILE A 181 9.26 4.57 -15.20
CA ILE A 181 8.41 5.77 -15.18
C ILE A 181 7.95 6.00 -16.62
N ASP A 182 6.63 6.15 -16.82
CA ASP A 182 6.01 6.46 -18.11
C ASP A 182 5.50 7.91 -18.14
N PRO A 183 6.40 8.90 -18.23
CA PRO A 183 6.01 10.30 -18.09
C PRO A 183 5.08 10.77 -19.22
N ASN A 184 5.11 10.09 -20.37
CA ASN A 184 4.34 10.43 -21.55
C ASN A 184 3.08 9.56 -21.71
N ASN A 185 2.82 8.62 -20.79
CA ASN A 185 1.70 7.70 -20.86
C ASN A 185 1.70 6.87 -22.17
N GLU A 186 2.87 6.43 -22.63
CA GLU A 186 3.07 5.70 -23.89
C GLU A 186 3.02 4.16 -23.76
N TYR A 187 3.11 3.60 -22.54
CA TYR A 187 3.15 2.15 -22.33
C TYR A 187 1.82 1.45 -22.60
N LYS A 188 1.89 0.13 -22.82
CA LYS A 188 0.71 -0.68 -23.12
C LYS A 188 -0.14 -0.88 -21.87
N PRO A 189 -1.45 -1.12 -22.01
CA PRO A 189 -2.32 -1.43 -20.87
C PRO A 189 -1.86 -2.61 -20.02
N SER A 190 -1.20 -3.61 -20.61
CA SER A 190 -0.62 -4.74 -19.89
C SER A 190 0.46 -4.31 -18.90
N ASP A 191 1.27 -3.34 -19.31
CA ASP A 191 2.34 -2.80 -18.50
C ASP A 191 1.72 -1.89 -17.44
N LYS A 192 0.81 -0.99 -17.86
CA LYS A 192 0.08 -0.01 -17.04
C LYS A 192 -0.87 -0.58 -15.99
N LEU A 193 -1.20 -1.88 -16.06
CA LEU A 193 -2.10 -2.53 -15.12
C LEU A 193 -1.39 -3.60 -14.29
N SER A 194 -0.06 -3.68 -14.37
CA SER A 194 0.73 -4.55 -13.50
C SER A 194 0.50 -4.12 -12.05
N GLN A 195 -0.07 -5.00 -11.24
CA GLN A 195 -0.38 -4.72 -9.85
C GLN A 195 0.81 -5.02 -8.93
N ASN A 196 1.96 -5.48 -9.43
CA ASN A 196 2.93 -6.19 -8.61
C ASN A 196 4.22 -5.40 -8.35
N LEU A 197 4.11 -4.30 -7.59
CA LEU A 197 5.29 -3.54 -7.19
C LEU A 197 5.42 -3.61 -5.68
N SER A 198 6.22 -4.55 -5.21
CA SER A 198 6.33 -4.89 -3.79
C SER A 198 7.76 -4.74 -3.32
N LYS A 199 8.01 -3.93 -2.28
CA LYS A 199 9.30 -3.94 -1.59
C LYS A 199 9.14 -4.46 -0.18
N SER A 200 9.84 -5.55 0.12
CA SER A 200 9.93 -6.16 1.45
C SER A 200 11.13 -5.61 2.19
N VAL A 201 10.97 -5.30 3.47
CA VAL A 201 12.02 -4.78 4.35
C VAL A 201 12.06 -5.65 5.61
N SER A 202 13.27 -6.01 6.03
CA SER A 202 13.50 -6.68 7.32
C SER A 202 13.33 -5.69 8.46
N HIS A 203 12.66 -6.11 9.54
CA HIS A 203 12.38 -5.30 10.72
C HIS A 203 13.62 -4.61 11.34
N ASN A 204 14.83 -5.13 11.09
CA ASN A 204 16.09 -4.56 11.58
C ASN A 204 16.70 -3.46 10.68
N ALA A 205 16.08 -3.07 9.56
CA ALA A 205 16.62 -2.06 8.65
C ALA A 205 16.28 -0.63 9.11
N THR A 206 17.29 0.13 9.51
CA THR A 206 17.21 1.39 10.27
C THR A 206 16.85 2.65 9.46
N ASN A 207 16.47 2.58 8.18
CA ASN A 207 16.35 3.76 7.31
C ASN A 207 14.95 3.97 6.70
N THR A 208 13.93 4.19 7.55
CA THR A 208 12.50 4.30 7.22
C THR A 208 12.12 5.34 6.15
N GLU A 209 12.94 6.36 5.92
CA GLU A 209 12.60 7.52 5.07
C GLU A 209 12.86 7.32 3.57
N ILE A 210 13.67 6.33 3.17
CA ILE A 210 13.97 6.04 1.75
C ILE A 210 12.85 5.18 1.11
N TRP A 211 11.98 4.55 1.91
CA TRP A 211 11.12 3.45 1.43
C TRP A 211 9.82 3.88 0.74
N GLN A 212 9.27 5.03 1.08
CA GLN A 212 7.96 5.52 0.60
C GLN A 212 8.00 6.01 -0.87
N VAL A 213 9.21 6.40 -1.28
CA VAL A 213 9.57 7.19 -2.45
C VAL A 213 9.61 6.39 -3.74
N LEU A 214 9.58 5.08 -3.66
CA LEU A 214 10.07 4.24 -4.76
C LEU A 214 8.98 3.32 -5.33
N ILE A 215 8.02 2.95 -4.50
CA ILE A 215 6.98 1.96 -4.80
C ILE A 215 5.74 2.61 -5.46
N SER A 216 5.54 3.90 -5.22
CA SER A 216 4.40 4.67 -5.72
C SER A 216 4.53 5.14 -7.19
N TYR A 217 5.73 5.05 -7.78
CA TYR A 217 6.04 5.75 -9.05
C TYR A 217 5.94 4.92 -10.30
N SER A 218 5.62 3.63 -10.17
CA SER A 218 5.87 2.75 -11.29
C SER A 218 4.93 2.92 -12.46
N ILE A 219 3.78 3.61 -12.35
CA ILE A 219 2.90 3.88 -13.51
C ILE A 219 2.12 5.18 -13.27
N MET A 220 2.69 6.29 -13.74
CA MET A 220 1.89 7.41 -14.26
C MET A 220 1.34 7.04 -15.63
#